data_AF-A0A533YF56-F1
#
_entry.id   AF-A0A533YF56-F1
#
_cell.length_a   1.000
_cell.length_b   1.000
_cell.length_c   1.000
_cell.angle_alpha   90.00
_cell.angle_beta   90.00
_cell.angle_gamma   90.00
#
_symmetry.space_group_name_H-M   'P 1'
#
loop_
_entity.id
_entity.type
_entity.pdbx_description
1 polymer ?
#
loop_
_entity_poly.entity_id
_entity_poly.type
_entity_poly.pdbx_seq_one_letter_code
_entity_poly.pdbx_strand_id
1 'polypeptide(L)'
;MGAPEGWVGVRSCGFFLNFKFQKSDYIAIGLALAVIIVLMLLPSPKDNNPPVPPDSKHRALKIEKDCVVCHAPQGERPLSAKHPKRQDCFRCHRMGGA
;
A
#
# COMPACT_ATOMS: atom_id res chain seq x y z
N MET A 1 4.46 35.26 -51.03
CA MET A 1 4.29 34.89 -49.60
C MET A 1 3.38 33.65 -49.57
N GLY A 2 3.79 32.39 -49.36
CA GLY A 2 4.95 31.82 -48.68
C GLY A 2 4.55 31.24 -47.32
N ALA A 3 3.61 30.28 -47.26
CA ALA A 3 3.20 29.61 -46.02
C ALA A 3 3.97 28.27 -45.86
N PRO A 4 4.53 27.98 -44.67
CA PRO A 4 5.54 26.94 -44.48
C PRO A 4 4.98 25.52 -44.36
N GLU A 5 5.65 24.63 -45.07
CA GLU A 5 6.06 23.26 -44.72
C GLU A 5 5.85 22.91 -43.22
N GLY A 6 4.95 21.99 -42.88
CA GLY A 6 4.87 21.57 -41.48
C GLY A 6 3.66 20.77 -41.00
N TRP A 7 2.89 20.10 -41.88
CA TRP A 7 1.97 19.07 -41.40
C TRP A 7 2.71 17.74 -41.31
N VAL A 8 3.37 17.59 -40.17
CA VAL A 8 3.94 16.35 -39.65
C VAL A 8 2.89 15.25 -39.81
N GLY A 9 3.15 14.36 -40.77
CA GLY A 9 2.41 13.12 -40.90
C GLY A 9 2.45 12.40 -39.57
N VAL A 10 1.30 12.33 -38.91
CA VAL A 10 1.08 11.40 -37.81
C VAL A 10 1.20 10.03 -38.46
N ARG A 11 2.42 9.49 -38.48
CA ARG A 11 2.66 8.07 -38.74
C ARG A 11 1.94 7.37 -37.61
N SER A 12 0.70 6.99 -37.88
CA SER A 12 0.06 5.84 -37.29
C SER A 12 1.00 4.66 -37.53
N CYS A 13 2.02 4.53 -36.68
CA CYS A 13 2.66 3.24 -36.42
C CYS A 13 1.56 2.41 -35.78
N GLY A 14 0.75 1.80 -36.65
CA GLY A 14 -0.12 0.71 -36.27
C GLY A 14 0.72 -0.25 -35.46
N PHE A 15 0.40 -0.32 -34.18
CA PHE A 15 0.79 -1.37 -33.28
C PHE A 15 0.14 -2.66 -33.81
N PHE A 16 0.68 -3.17 -34.91
CA PHE A 16 0.38 -4.49 -35.42
C PHE A 16 0.90 -5.47 -34.36
N LEU A 17 -0.01 -5.88 -33.50
CA LEU A 17 0.14 -7.00 -32.57
C LEU A 17 0.33 -8.27 -33.38
N ASN A 18 1.54 -8.51 -33.88
CA ASN A 18 1.97 -9.83 -34.32
C ASN A 18 2.45 -10.59 -33.08
N PHE A 19 1.51 -11.09 -32.27
CA PHE A 19 1.78 -11.91 -31.08
C PHE A 19 2.32 -13.29 -31.51
N LYS A 20 3.58 -13.34 -31.94
CA LYS A 20 4.32 -14.61 -32.02
C LYS A 20 4.81 -14.91 -30.61
N PHE A 21 4.04 -15.68 -29.85
CA PHE A 21 4.48 -16.23 -28.55
C PHE A 21 5.80 -16.95 -28.74
N GLN A 22 6.89 -16.28 -28.39
CA GLN A 22 8.23 -16.87 -28.41
C GLN A 22 8.52 -17.47 -27.05
N LYS A 23 9.48 -18.41 -26.98
CA LYS A 23 9.89 -19.04 -25.71
C LYS A 23 10.34 -17.99 -24.68
N SER A 24 10.84 -16.84 -25.14
CA SER A 24 11.19 -15.68 -24.31
C SER A 24 10.00 -15.06 -23.57
N ASP A 25 8.81 -15.07 -24.17
CA ASP A 25 7.62 -14.46 -23.57
C ASP A 25 7.17 -15.26 -22.34
N TYR A 26 7.29 -16.58 -22.39
CA TYR A 26 7.04 -17.45 -21.24
C TYR A 26 8.02 -17.20 -20.09
N ILE A 27 9.29 -16.93 -20.39
CA ILE A 27 10.30 -16.59 -19.39
C ILE A 27 9.95 -15.26 -18.74
N ALA A 28 9.59 -14.25 -19.53
CA ALA A 28 9.19 -12.93 -19.02
C ALA A 28 7.93 -13.01 -18.14
N ILE A 29 6.91 -13.76 -18.58
CA ILE A 29 5.68 -13.97 -17.82
C ILE A 29 5.98 -14.73 -16.52
N GLY A 30 6.79 -15.79 -16.59
CA GLY A 30 7.19 -16.56 -15.41
C GLY A 30 7.93 -15.70 -14.38
N LEU A 31 8.86 -14.85 -14.83
CA LEU A 31 9.59 -13.93 -13.97
C LEU A 31 8.66 -12.87 -13.36
N ALA A 32 7.74 -12.30 -14.13
CA ALA A 32 6.77 -11.34 -13.63
C ALA A 32 5.86 -11.96 -12.55
N LEU A 33 5.35 -13.17 -12.79
CA LEU A 33 4.55 -13.90 -11.80
C LEU A 33 5.36 -14.23 -10.54
N ALA A 34 6.61 -14.67 -10.70
CA ALA A 34 7.48 -14.96 -9.56
C ALA A 34 7.70 -13.71 -8.69
N VAL A 35 7.95 -12.54 -9.29
CA VAL A 35 8.10 -11.28 -8.56
C VAL A 35 6.80 -10.92 -7.83
N ILE A 36 5.64 -11.06 -8.46
CA ILE A 36 4.35 -10.78 -7.82
C ILE A 36 4.12 -11.71 -6.61
N ILE A 37 4.38 -13.00 -6.76
CA ILE A 37 4.25 -13.99 -5.68
C ILE A 37 5.18 -13.64 -4.53
N VAL A 38 6.45 -13.32 -4.80
CA VAL A 38 7.41 -12.90 -3.78
C VAL A 38 6.91 -11.65 -3.04
N LEU A 39 6.43 -10.63 -3.77
CA LEU A 39 5.88 -9.42 -3.16
C LEU A 39 4.63 -9.68 -2.29
N MET A 40 3.80 -10.66 -2.63
CA MET A 40 2.65 -11.08 -1.82
C MET A 40 3.06 -11.82 -0.55
N LEU A 41 4.19 -12.54 -0.57
CA LEU A 41 4.75 -13.26 0.58
C LEU A 41 5.52 -12.35 1.53
N LEU A 42 5.88 -11.13 1.12
CA LEU A 42 6.50 -10.17 2.03
C LEU A 42 5.52 -9.86 3.17
N PRO A 43 5.94 -10.02 4.44
CA PRO A 43 5.08 -9.76 5.59
C PRO A 43 4.59 -8.32 5.53
N SER A 44 3.27 -8.13 5.65
CA SER A 44 2.71 -6.80 5.61
C SER A 44 3.20 -6.05 6.85
N PRO A 45 3.69 -4.81 6.73
CA PRO A 45 4.13 -4.03 7.89
C PRO A 45 3.02 -3.81 8.93
N LYS A 46 1.77 -4.09 8.57
CA LYS A 46 0.63 -4.14 9.48
C LYS A 46 0.78 -5.22 10.57
N ASP A 47 1.38 -6.36 10.25
CA ASP A 47 1.39 -7.55 11.11
C ASP A 47 2.39 -7.46 12.27
N ASN A 48 3.38 -6.56 12.16
CA ASN A 48 4.38 -6.32 13.21
C ASN A 48 3.93 -5.30 14.27
N ASN A 49 2.71 -4.74 14.15
CA ASN A 49 2.23 -3.74 15.10
C ASN A 49 1.69 -4.41 16.37
N PRO A 50 1.94 -3.82 17.55
CA PRO A 50 1.45 -4.39 18.80
C PRO A 50 -0.09 -4.40 18.81
N PRO A 51 -0.74 -5.52 19.15
CA PRO A 51 -2.19 -5.56 19.29
C PRO A 51 -2.65 -4.73 20.49
N VAL A 52 -3.90 -4.29 20.46
CA VAL A 52 -4.51 -3.57 21.59
C VAL A 52 -4.78 -4.57 22.73
N PRO A 53 -4.36 -4.26 23.97
CA PRO A 53 -4.59 -5.13 25.12
C PRO A 53 -6.08 -5.44 25.32
N PRO A 54 -6.45 -6.69 25.65
CA PRO A 54 -7.83 -7.07 25.94
C PRO A 54 -8.21 -6.72 27.40
N ASP A 55 -7.89 -5.54 27.90
CA ASP A 55 -8.28 -5.12 29.26
C ASP A 55 -9.61 -4.35 29.28
N SER A 56 -10.17 -4.11 30.47
CA SER A 56 -11.45 -3.41 30.62
C SER A 56 -11.42 -1.97 30.10
N LYS A 57 -10.26 -1.31 30.14
CA LYS A 57 -10.08 0.06 29.64
C LYS A 57 -10.13 0.11 28.12
N HIS A 58 -9.67 -0.94 27.44
CA HIS A 58 -9.63 -0.99 25.97
C HIS A 58 -10.83 -1.72 25.34
N ARG A 59 -11.45 -2.69 26.03
CA ARG A 59 -12.61 -3.43 25.49
C ARG A 59 -13.83 -2.56 25.21
N ALA A 60 -14.02 -1.49 25.99
CA ALA A 60 -15.15 -0.58 25.83
C ALA A 60 -14.91 0.46 24.71
N LEU A 61 -13.66 0.66 24.28
CA LEU A 61 -13.28 1.67 23.30
C LEU A 61 -13.48 1.12 21.90
N LYS A 62 -14.45 1.69 21.18
CA LYS A 62 -14.76 1.35 19.78
C LYS A 62 -14.51 2.52 18.82
N ILE A 63 -14.13 3.69 19.35
CA ILE A 63 -13.95 4.92 18.58
C ILE A 63 -12.49 5.37 18.74
N GLU A 64 -11.83 5.64 17.62
CA GLU A 64 -10.42 6.01 17.55
C GLU A 64 -10.11 7.32 18.30
N LYS A 65 -11.08 8.24 18.32
CA LYS A 65 -10.96 9.51 19.05
C LYS A 65 -10.78 9.32 20.55
N ASP A 66 -11.27 8.22 21.11
CA ASP A 66 -11.18 7.96 22.55
C ASP A 66 -9.80 7.39 22.91
N CYS A 67 -9.05 6.86 21.93
CA CYS A 67 -7.69 6.37 22.13
C CYS A 67 -6.73 7.50 22.49
N VAL A 68 -6.89 8.69 21.90
CA VAL A 68 -5.98 9.83 22.12
C VAL A 68 -6.14 10.48 23.49
N VAL A 69 -7.16 10.11 24.28
CA VAL A 69 -7.33 10.58 25.67
C VAL A 69 -6.10 10.21 26.52
N CYS A 70 -5.57 9.00 26.33
CA CYS A 70 -4.35 8.54 27.02
C CYS A 70 -3.12 8.53 26.11
N HIS A 71 -3.29 8.41 24.79
CA HIS A 71 -2.19 8.25 23.83
C HIS A 71 -1.73 9.55 23.14
N ALA A 72 -2.32 10.71 23.46
CA ALA A 72 -1.82 12.00 23.00
C ALA A 72 -0.35 12.25 23.39
N PRO A 73 0.38 13.19 22.74
CA PRO A 73 1.78 13.50 23.06
C PRO A 73 2.05 13.79 24.54
N GLN A 74 1.08 14.37 25.23
CA GLN A 74 1.11 14.68 26.66
C GLN A 74 0.24 13.74 27.53
N GLY A 75 -0.25 12.65 26.95
CA GLY A 75 -1.09 11.68 27.65
C GLY A 75 -0.30 10.75 28.57
N GLU A 76 -1.00 9.87 29.29
CA GLU A 76 -0.39 8.90 30.22
C GLU A 76 0.57 7.92 29.53
N ARG A 77 0.28 7.56 28.28
CA ARG A 77 1.05 6.60 27.47
C ARG A 77 1.21 7.15 26.05
N PRO A 78 2.05 8.17 25.81
CA PRO A 78 2.11 8.83 24.52
C PRO A 78 2.54 7.88 23.39
N LEU A 79 2.03 8.13 22.19
CA LEU A 79 2.48 7.46 20.98
C LEU A 79 3.97 7.71 20.74
N SER A 80 4.68 6.72 20.19
CA SER A 80 6.11 6.88 19.86
C SER A 80 6.32 8.02 18.86
N ALA A 81 7.49 8.67 18.89
CA ALA A 81 7.83 9.73 17.95
C ALA A 81 7.83 9.27 16.47
N LYS A 82 7.95 7.97 16.21
CA LYS A 82 7.88 7.36 14.88
C LYS A 82 6.46 7.01 14.44
N HIS A 83 5.44 7.23 15.28
CA HIS A 83 4.06 6.93 14.92
C HIS A 83 3.60 7.87 13.79
N PRO A 84 2.98 7.36 12.71
CA PRO A 84 2.45 8.20 11.65
C PRO A 84 1.40 9.18 12.20
N LYS A 85 1.29 10.39 11.64
CA LYS A 85 0.35 11.44 12.10
C LYS A 85 -1.14 11.17 11.75
N ARG A 86 -1.48 9.91 11.51
CA ARG A 86 -2.82 9.45 11.12
C ARG A 86 -3.62 9.02 12.37
N GLN A 87 -4.94 9.17 12.31
CA GLN A 87 -5.85 8.90 13.45
C GLN A 87 -6.66 7.60 13.30
N ASP A 88 -6.41 6.82 12.26
CA ASP A 88 -7.06 5.53 12.00
C ASP A 88 -6.31 4.38 12.67
N CYS A 89 -6.43 4.32 14.00
CA CYS A 89 -5.72 3.38 14.88
C CYS A 89 -5.95 1.92 14.49
N PHE A 90 -7.19 1.52 14.25
CA PHE A 90 -7.56 0.13 13.97
C PHE A 90 -7.12 -0.39 12.61
N ARG A 91 -6.64 0.50 11.72
CA ARG A 91 -6.08 0.07 10.44
C ARG A 91 -4.79 -0.71 10.63
N CYS A 92 -4.02 -0.39 11.67
CA CYS A 92 -2.75 -1.03 11.99
C CYS A 92 -2.80 -1.85 13.29
N HIS A 93 -3.60 -1.44 14.28
CA HIS A 93 -3.73 -2.14 15.56
C HIS A 93 -4.97 -3.03 15.61
N ARG A 94 -4.77 -4.35 15.79
CA ARG A 94 -5.87 -5.31 15.95
C ARG A 94 -6.37 -5.32 17.39
N MET A 95 -7.69 -5.30 17.57
CA MET A 95 -8.32 -5.37 18.89
C MET A 95 -8.26 -6.78 19.47
N GLY A 96 -8.03 -6.86 20.78
CA GLY A 96 -8.17 -8.11 21.55
C GLY A 96 -7.14 -9.17 21.19
N GLY A 97 -5.87 -8.77 21.07
CA GLY A 97 -4.76 -9.63 20.63
C GLY A 97 -4.88 -11.08 21.11
N ALA A 98 -4.99 -11.99 20.13
CA ALA A 98 -4.83 -13.43 20.28
C ALA A 98 -3.55 -13.83 19.57
#